data_AF-A0A6V8PT23-F1
#
_entry.id   AF-A0A6V8PT23-F1
#
_cell.length_a   1.000
_cell.length_b   1.000
_cell.length_c   1.000
_cell.angle_alpha   90.00
_cell.angle_beta   90.00
_cell.angle_gamma   90.00
#
_symmetry.space_group_name_H-M   'P 1'
#
loop_
_entity.id
_entity.type
_entity.pdbx_description
1 polymer ?
#
loop_
_entity_poly.entity_id
_entity_poly.type
_entity_poly.pdbx_seq_one_letter_code
_entity_poly.pdbx_strand_id
1 'polypeptide(L)'
;MPLTTSKDILIRAYKEGWAVGAFNANNLEYVQAIIEACAEEKAPVILQAMQGAIKYAGLHNIVDMVKNVADSVSIPVVLHLDHGTDFKQNVECLKAGFTSLMFDGSLLSYEDNVRITRS
;
A
#
# COMPACT_ATOMS: atom_id res chain seq x y z
N MET A 1 -14.09 3.20 6.64
CA MET A 1 -14.06 4.11 5.47
C MET A 1 -13.38 3.39 4.32
N PRO A 2 -13.76 3.67 3.06
CA PRO A 2 -13.04 3.09 1.93
C PRO A 2 -11.56 3.47 1.97
N LEU A 3 -10.70 2.53 1.57
CA LEU A 3 -9.28 2.80 1.35
C LEU A 3 -9.10 3.98 0.40
N THR A 4 -8.06 4.78 0.62
CA THR A 4 -7.76 5.95 -0.20
C THR A 4 -6.48 5.79 -1.02
N THR A 5 -6.28 6.65 -2.02
CA THR A 5 -5.06 6.67 -2.82
C THR A 5 -3.93 7.42 -2.11
N SER A 6 -2.68 7.05 -2.37
CA SER A 6 -1.52 7.74 -1.77
C SER A 6 -1.28 9.14 -2.31
N LYS A 7 -1.81 9.48 -3.50
CA LYS A 7 -1.48 10.70 -4.24
C LYS A 7 -1.73 11.97 -3.42
N ASP A 8 -2.95 12.14 -2.92
CA ASP A 8 -3.35 13.37 -2.24
C ASP A 8 -2.66 13.52 -0.88
N ILE A 9 -2.47 12.40 -0.17
CA ILE A 9 -1.76 12.36 1.11
C ILE A 9 -0.30 12.79 0.91
N LEU A 10 0.40 12.22 -0.07
CA LEU A 10 1.81 12.52 -0.33
C LEU A 10 2.01 13.95 -0.85
N ILE A 11 1.11 14.46 -1.71
CA ILE A 11 1.15 15.86 -2.17
C ILE A 11 0.99 16.80 -0.98
N ARG A 12 0.06 16.51 -0.07
CA ARG A 12 -0.15 17.31 1.14
C ARG A 12 1.06 17.27 2.06
N ALA A 13 1.58 16.07 2.35
CA ALA A 13 2.76 15.84 3.17
C ALA A 13 3.97 16.65 2.66
N TYR A 14 4.21 16.61 1.35
CA TYR A 14 5.26 17.39 0.70
C TYR A 14 5.08 18.90 0.86
N LYS A 15 3.87 19.42 0.67
CA LYS A 15 3.56 20.86 0.80
C LYS A 15 3.68 21.37 2.23
N GLU A 16 3.30 20.54 3.20
CA GLU A 16 3.25 20.89 4.62
C GLU A 16 4.53 20.52 5.39
N GLY A 17 5.49 19.84 4.75
CA GLY A 17 6.81 19.56 5.32
C GLY A 17 6.84 18.39 6.31
N TRP A 18 6.04 17.36 6.09
CA TRP A 18 6.02 16.14 6.90
C TRP A 18 6.02 14.88 6.04
N ALA A 19 6.19 13.71 6.67
CA ALA A 19 6.25 12.41 6.00
C ALA A 19 5.11 11.49 6.47
N VAL A 20 4.68 10.59 5.58
CA VAL A 20 3.70 9.54 5.89
C VAL A 20 4.46 8.26 6.22
N GLY A 21 4.13 7.62 7.34
CA GLY A 21 4.66 6.30 7.66
C GLY A 21 4.19 5.24 6.67
N ALA A 22 5.13 4.47 6.12
CA ALA A 22 4.85 3.31 5.30
C ALA A 22 5.36 2.06 6.02
N PHE A 23 4.45 1.16 6.39
CA PHE A 23 4.74 0.01 7.25
C PHE A 23 4.32 -1.28 6.58
N ASN A 24 5.23 -2.25 6.50
CA ASN A 24 4.89 -3.58 6.00
C ASN A 24 4.02 -4.35 7.01
N ALA A 25 2.99 -5.02 6.52
CA ALA A 25 2.15 -5.92 7.31
C ALA A 25 2.05 -7.30 6.65
N ASN A 26 2.13 -8.35 7.48
CA ASN A 26 2.16 -9.74 7.01
C ASN A 26 0.96 -10.58 7.48
N ASN A 27 0.28 -10.15 8.54
CA ASN A 27 -0.83 -10.84 9.17
C ASN A 27 -1.77 -9.83 9.85
N LEU A 28 -2.81 -10.33 10.52
CA LEU A 28 -3.85 -9.51 11.13
C LEU A 28 -3.31 -8.64 12.27
N GLU A 29 -2.47 -9.20 13.14
CA GLU A 29 -1.96 -8.51 14.32
C GLU A 29 -1.12 -7.30 13.93
N TYR A 30 -0.31 -7.40 12.86
CA TYR A 30 0.42 -6.24 12.33
C TYR A 30 -0.54 -5.18 11.76
N VAL A 31 -1.55 -5.59 10.99
CA VAL A 31 -2.52 -4.65 10.41
C VAL A 31 -3.24 -3.87 11.51
N GLN A 32 -3.70 -4.57 12.55
CA GLN A 32 -4.37 -3.95 13.71
C GLN A 32 -3.43 -2.99 14.43
N ALA A 33 -2.26 -3.45 14.85
CA ALA A 33 -1.32 -2.63 15.62
C ALA A 33 -0.92 -1.35 14.88
N ILE A 34 -0.66 -1.43 13.57
CA ILE A 34 -0.29 -0.27 12.76
C ILE A 34 -1.46 0.72 12.64
N ILE A 35 -2.66 0.24 12.30
CA ILE A 35 -3.82 1.11 12.07
C ILE A 35 -4.30 1.73 13.38
N GLU A 36 -4.31 0.98 14.49
CA GLU A 36 -4.68 1.47 15.82
C GLU A 36 -3.74 2.58 16.29
N ALA A 37 -2.42 2.36 16.21
CA ALA A 37 -1.44 3.37 16.59
C ALA A 37 -1.57 4.66 15.75
N CYS A 38 -1.77 4.53 14.43
CA CYS A 38 -1.97 5.70 13.57
C CYS A 38 -3.30 6.41 13.85
N ALA A 39 -4.35 5.68 14.25
CA ALA A 39 -5.63 6.26 14.61
C ALA A 39 -5.55 7.07 15.91
N GLU A 40 -4.82 6.58 16.91
CA GLU A 40 -4.54 7.31 18.16
C GLU A 40 -3.78 8.62 17.90
N GLU A 41 -2.78 8.57 17.02
CA GLU A 41 -1.98 9.73 16.61
C GLU A 41 -2.67 10.63 15.57
N LYS A 42 -3.87 10.25 15.11
CA LYS A 42 -4.63 10.95 14.06
C LYS A 42 -3.80 11.17 12.78
N ALA A 43 -2.95 10.20 12.45
CA ALA A 43 -2.02 10.25 11.34
C ALA A 43 -2.51 9.36 10.16
N PRO A 44 -2.31 9.80 8.90
CA PRO A 44 -2.53 8.91 7.75
C PRO A 44 -1.46 7.82 7.71
N VAL A 45 -1.80 6.67 7.11
CA VAL A 45 -0.87 5.53 7.02
C VAL A 45 -0.86 4.88 5.65
N ILE A 46 0.33 4.46 5.21
CA ILE A 46 0.53 3.57 4.07
C ILE A 46 0.84 2.18 4.60
N LEU A 47 -0.10 1.26 4.47
CA LEU A 47 0.09 -0.14 4.84
C LEU A 47 0.56 -0.91 3.61
N GLN A 48 1.76 -1.48 3.72
CA GLN A 48 2.46 -2.10 2.60
C GLN A 48 2.37 -3.63 2.68
N ALA A 49 2.05 -4.26 1.57
CA ALA A 49 2.16 -5.69 1.40
C ALA A 49 3.31 -6.00 0.43
N MET A 50 4.28 -6.79 0.89
CA MET A 50 5.30 -7.35 0.02
C MET A 50 4.77 -8.61 -0.69
N GLN A 51 5.41 -9.02 -1.78
CA GLN A 51 5.05 -10.25 -2.50
C GLN A 51 5.01 -11.50 -1.60
N GLY A 52 5.90 -11.56 -0.60
CA GLY A 52 5.92 -12.63 0.41
C GLY A 52 4.64 -12.68 1.25
N ALA A 53 4.11 -11.52 1.65
CA ALA A 53 2.86 -11.42 2.40
C ALA A 53 1.66 -11.87 1.55
N ILE A 54 1.62 -11.46 0.28
CA ILE A 54 0.59 -11.88 -0.68
C ILE A 54 0.64 -13.40 -0.90
N LYS A 55 1.84 -13.98 -1.02
CA LYS A 55 2.02 -15.43 -1.17
C LYS A 55 1.59 -16.20 0.09
N TYR A 56 1.85 -15.65 1.27
CA TYR A 56 1.49 -16.26 2.55
C TYR A 56 -0.02 -16.21 2.81
N ALA A 57 -0.60 -15.01 2.78
CA ALA A 57 -2.00 -14.80 3.15
C ALA A 57 -2.97 -15.07 1.99
N GLY A 58 -2.53 -14.89 0.75
CA GLY A 58 -3.39 -14.84 -0.44
C GLY A 58 -3.84 -13.40 -0.74
N LEU A 59 -3.92 -13.06 -2.03
CA LEU A 59 -4.18 -11.69 -2.51
C LEU A 59 -5.49 -11.09 -1.99
N HIS A 60 -6.59 -11.84 -2.05
CA HIS A 60 -7.88 -11.32 -1.58
C HIS A 60 -7.94 -11.25 -0.05
N ASN A 61 -7.36 -12.23 0.63
CA ASN A 61 -7.35 -12.25 2.10
C ASN A 61 -6.60 -11.04 2.68
N ILE A 62 -5.45 -10.66 2.12
CA ILE A 62 -4.72 -9.48 2.61
C ILE A 62 -5.49 -8.18 2.35
N VAL A 63 -6.16 -8.07 1.20
CA VAL A 63 -7.01 -6.91 0.90
C VAL A 63 -8.18 -6.82 1.85
N ASP A 64 -8.91 -7.93 2.06
CA ASP A 64 -10.11 -7.97 2.88
C ASP A 64 -9.78 -7.73 4.36
N MET A 65 -8.67 -8.27 4.84
CA MET A 65 -8.13 -8.01 6.18
C MET A 65 -7.84 -6.53 6.39
N VAL A 66 -7.12 -5.88 5.46
CA VAL A 66 -6.78 -4.45 5.58
C VAL A 66 -8.03 -3.58 5.47
N LYS A 67 -8.95 -3.89 4.54
CA LYS A 67 -10.22 -3.16 4.41
C LYS A 67 -11.05 -3.24 5.68
N ASN A 68 -11.18 -4.43 6.26
CA ASN A 68 -11.96 -4.64 7.47
C ASN A 68 -11.44 -3.79 8.65
N VAL A 69 -10.12 -3.78 8.86
CA VAL A 69 -9.52 -2.98 9.94
C VAL A 69 -9.55 -1.48 9.61
N ALA A 70 -9.32 -1.08 8.36
CA ALA A 70 -9.45 0.31 7.93
C ALA A 70 -10.89 0.84 8.08
N ASP A 71 -11.90 -0.05 8.06
CA ASP A 71 -13.29 0.33 8.24
C ASP A 71 -13.64 0.75 9.67
N SER A 72 -12.84 0.37 10.67
CA SER A 72 -13.07 0.72 12.08
C SER A 72 -12.50 2.09 12.48
N VAL A 73 -11.73 2.74 11.61
CA VAL A 73 -11.05 4.02 11.90
C VAL A 73 -11.47 5.15 10.96
N SER A 74 -11.20 6.39 11.38
CA SER A 74 -11.51 7.61 10.62
C SER A 74 -10.30 8.26 9.95
N ILE A 75 -9.11 7.66 10.08
CA ILE A 75 -7.89 8.14 9.41
C ILE A 75 -7.81 7.65 7.95
N PRO A 76 -7.06 8.35 7.07
CA PRO A 76 -6.76 7.85 5.74
C PRO A 76 -5.84 6.62 5.79
N VAL A 77 -6.29 5.49 5.23
CA VAL A 77 -5.51 4.25 5.10
C VAL A 77 -5.31 3.94 3.62
N VAL A 78 -4.05 3.74 3.23
CA VAL A 78 -3.65 3.30 1.88
C VAL A 78 -3.18 1.85 1.96
N LEU A 79 -3.62 1.01 1.04
CA LEU A 79 -3.02 -0.32 0.82
C LEU A 79 -2.08 -0.26 -0.38
N HIS A 80 -0.80 -0.53 -0.15
CA HIS A 80 0.28 -0.39 -1.11
C HIS A 80 0.98 -1.72 -1.43
N LEU A 81 1.21 -2.01 -2.72
CA LEU A 81 2.07 -3.12 -3.14
C LEU A 81 3.51 -2.65 -3.11
N ASP A 82 4.32 -3.26 -2.25
CA ASP A 82 5.73 -2.91 -2.08
C ASP A 82 6.63 -3.80 -2.97
N HIS A 83 7.54 -3.16 -3.70
CA HIS A 83 8.49 -3.81 -4.62
C HIS A 83 7.85 -4.84 -5.59
N GLY A 84 6.78 -4.46 -6.30
CA GLY A 84 6.18 -5.31 -7.33
C GLY A 84 7.07 -5.41 -8.57
N THR A 85 7.69 -6.55 -8.81
CA THR A 85 8.66 -6.74 -9.92
C THR A 85 8.02 -7.25 -11.21
N ASP A 86 6.75 -7.65 -11.16
CA ASP A 86 5.98 -8.12 -12.31
C ASP A 86 4.80 -7.19 -12.58
N PHE A 87 4.67 -6.75 -13.84
CA PHE A 87 3.58 -5.88 -14.28
C PHE A 87 2.22 -6.57 -14.11
N LYS A 88 2.11 -7.87 -14.41
CA LYS A 88 0.83 -8.58 -14.29
C LYS A 88 0.39 -8.65 -12.83
N GLN A 89 1.30 -8.98 -11.91
CA GLN A 89 1.01 -8.94 -10.48
C GLN A 89 0.57 -7.55 -9.99
N ASN A 90 1.21 -6.47 -10.44
CA ASN A 90 0.78 -5.10 -10.12
C ASN A 90 -0.67 -4.86 -10.55
N VAL A 91 -1.02 -5.25 -11.78
CA VAL A 91 -2.39 -5.15 -12.31
C VAL A 91 -3.38 -6.02 -11.51
N GLU A 92 -2.98 -7.21 -11.09
CA GLU A 92 -3.81 -8.08 -10.24
C GLU A 92 -4.05 -7.45 -8.87
N CYS A 93 -3.02 -6.86 -8.25
CA CYS A 93 -3.16 -6.15 -6.98
C CYS A 93 -4.11 -4.95 -7.11
N LEU A 94 -3.96 -4.16 -8.18
CA LEU A 94 -4.88 -3.05 -8.47
C LEU A 94 -6.34 -3.54 -8.54
N LYS A 95 -6.58 -4.62 -9.30
CA LYS A 95 -7.92 -5.20 -9.47
C LYS A 95 -8.47 -5.78 -8.15
N ALA A 96 -7.61 -6.34 -7.31
CA ALA A 96 -8.03 -6.90 -6.03
C ALA A 96 -8.45 -5.82 -5.02
N GLY A 97 -7.94 -4.60 -5.15
CA GLY A 97 -8.33 -3.45 -4.33
C GLY A 97 -7.18 -2.73 -3.64
N PHE A 98 -5.94 -2.93 -4.07
CA PHE A 98 -4.83 -2.05 -3.70
C PHE A 98 -5.09 -0.65 -4.26
N THR A 99 -4.77 0.37 -3.48
CA THR A 99 -4.98 1.78 -3.83
C THR A 99 -3.67 2.52 -4.15
N SER A 100 -2.55 1.82 -4.05
CA SER A 100 -1.22 2.31 -4.38
C SER A 100 -0.33 1.13 -4.79
N LEU A 101 0.60 1.36 -5.72
CA LEU A 101 1.46 0.31 -6.28
C LEU A 101 2.87 0.87 -6.48
N MET A 102 3.88 0.04 -6.23
CA MET A 102 5.25 0.26 -6.65
C MET A 102 5.64 -0.83 -7.65
N PHE A 103 5.82 -0.46 -8.92
CA PHE A 103 6.55 -1.29 -9.85
C PHE A 103 8.05 -1.05 -9.68
N ASP A 104 8.80 -2.10 -9.34
CA ASP A 104 10.24 -2.03 -9.15
C ASP A 104 10.98 -2.69 -10.32
N GLY A 105 11.24 -1.88 -11.35
CA GLY A 105 12.08 -2.23 -12.48
C GLY A 105 13.55 -1.86 -12.31
N SER A 106 14.04 -1.63 -11.08
CA SER A 106 15.40 -1.12 -10.84
C SER A 106 16.53 -2.04 -11.34
N LEU A 107 16.24 -3.33 -11.53
CA LEU A 107 17.18 -4.31 -12.09
C LEU A 107 17.14 -4.39 -13.63
N LEU A 108 16.22 -3.66 -14.29
CA LEU A 108 16.11 -3.61 -15.75
C LEU A 108 17.04 -2.54 -16.34
N SER A 109 17.16 -2.55 -17.67
CA SER A 109 17.70 -1.39 -18.38
C SER A 109 16.86 -0.14 -18.07
N TYR A 110 17.47 1.04 -18.16
CA TYR A 110 16.76 2.30 -17.94
C TYR A 110 15.56 2.41 -18.88
N GLU A 111 15.76 2.08 -20.15
CA GLU A 111 14.74 2.12 -21.20
C GLU A 111 13.56 1.19 -20.89
N ASP A 112 13.83 -0.04 -20.45
CA ASP A 112 12.78 -0.99 -20.08
C ASP A 112 12.04 -0.58 -18.82
N ASN A 113 12.74 -0.08 -17.81
CA ASN A 113 12.12 0.43 -16.59
C ASN A 113 11.16 1.59 -16.90
N VAL A 114 11.60 2.57 -17.69
CA VAL A 114 10.75 3.70 -18.12
C VAL A 114 9.55 3.21 -18.93
N ARG A 115 9.78 2.30 -19.89
CA ARG A 115 8.72 1.76 -20.75
C ARG A 115 7.63 1.06 -19.95
N ILE A 116 8.01 0.19 -19.01
CA ILE A 116 7.04 -0.59 -18.23
C ILE A 116 6.32 0.31 -17.20
N THR A 117 7.06 1.17 -16.49
CA THR A 117 6.48 2.07 -15.49
C THR A 117 5.44 3.06 -16.08
N ARG A 118 5.56 3.43 -17.36
CA ARG A 118 4.61 4.33 -18.04
C ARG A 118 3.35 3.64 -18.59
N SER A 119 3.32 2.31 -18.63
CA SER A 119 2.24 1.50 -19.22
C SER A 119 1.02 1.44 -18.30
#